data_AF-J9FLS7-F1
#
_entry.id   AF-J9FLS7-F1
#
_cell.length_a   1.000
_cell.length_b   1.000
_cell.length_c   1.000
_cell.angle_alpha   90.00
_cell.angle_beta   90.00
_cell.angle_gamma   90.00
#
_symmetry.space_group_name_H-M   'P 1'
#
loop_
_entity.id
_entity.type
_entity.pdbx_description
1 polymer ?
#
loop_
_entity_poly.entity_id
_entity_poly.type
_entity_poly.pdbx_seq_one_letter_code
_entity_poly.pdbx_strand_id
1 'polypeptide(L)'
;KDFGLFLLDFPNNEVKGGFLTMVASNYLQCGSQVDSWVKQAVFALQKGETDLFRKQLTSFLASIPYSMRRKSTEPERERYFQYTFYLLLRLMSVYTVCIEREQSEGRVDCVVETPKFVYIFEFK
;
A
#
# COMPACT_ATOMS: atom_id res chain seq x y z
N LYS A 1 -31.45 27.74 -8.24
CA LYS A 1 -30.49 27.78 -7.11
C LYS A 1 -29.78 26.44 -7.12
N ASP A 2 -28.60 26.37 -7.73
CA ASP A 2 -27.77 25.18 -7.66
C ASP A 2 -27.43 24.91 -6.19
N PHE A 3 -27.69 23.69 -5.75
CA PHE A 3 -27.24 23.23 -4.44
C PHE A 3 -25.72 23.33 -4.44
N GLY A 4 -25.17 24.24 -3.63
CA GLY A 4 -23.73 24.50 -3.47
C GLY A 4 -23.01 23.29 -2.89
N LEU A 5 -22.91 22.24 -3.69
CA LEU A 5 -22.18 21.02 -3.41
C LEU A 5 -20.72 21.32 -3.72
N PHE A 6 -19.96 21.56 -2.66
CA PHE A 6 -18.51 21.65 -2.75
C PHE A 6 -17.93 20.23 -2.73
N LEU A 7 -17.15 19.91 -3.76
CA LEU A 7 -16.32 18.71 -3.75
C LEU A 7 -15.11 18.99 -2.86
N LEU A 8 -15.10 18.40 -1.65
CA LEU A 8 -13.93 18.36 -0.80
C LEU A 8 -12.98 17.29 -1.34
N ASP A 9 -11.92 17.74 -2.00
CA ASP A 9 -10.78 16.90 -2.39
C ASP A 9 -9.51 17.41 -1.70
N PHE A 10 -8.45 16.61 -1.72
CA PHE A 10 -7.16 17.01 -1.17
C PHE A 10 -6.55 18.14 -2.01
N PRO A 11 -6.05 19.21 -1.36
CA PRO A 11 -5.58 20.41 -2.07
C PRO A 11 -4.30 20.16 -2.89
N ASN A 12 -3.51 19.14 -2.53
CA ASN A 12 -2.33 18.70 -3.26
C ASN A 12 -1.95 17.26 -2.87
N ASN A 13 -1.01 16.67 -3.63
CA ASN A 13 -0.53 15.30 -3.39
C ASN A 13 0.22 15.14 -2.05
N GLU A 14 0.82 16.20 -1.52
CA GLU A 14 1.54 16.18 -0.24
C GLU A 14 0.57 16.05 0.95
N VAL A 15 -0.54 16.79 0.93
CA VAL A 15 -1.60 16.73 1.94
C VAL A 15 -2.32 15.38 1.86
N LYS A 16 -2.54 14.85 0.66
CA LYS A 16 -3.05 13.48 0.47
C LYS A 16 -2.09 12.44 1.06
N GLY A 17 -0.78 12.58 0.81
CA GLY A 17 0.26 11.72 1.37
C GLY A 17 0.30 11.78 2.90
N GLY A 18 0.34 12.98 3.48
CA GLY A 18 0.39 13.19 4.93
C GLY A 18 -0.84 12.65 5.67
N PHE A 19 -2.04 12.83 5.10
CA PHE A 19 -3.26 12.25 5.66
C PHE A 19 -3.21 10.72 5.64
N LEU A 20 -2.74 10.13 4.54
CA LEU A 20 -2.62 8.69 4.43
C LEU A 20 -1.60 8.12 5.42
N THR A 21 -0.42 8.75 5.54
CA THR A 21 0.60 8.42 6.54
C THR A 21 0.01 8.41 7.93
N MET A 22 -0.77 9.43 8.29
CA MET A 22 -1.42 9.52 9.59
C MET A 22 -2.39 8.36 9.83
N VAL A 23 -3.27 8.07 8.86
CA VAL A 23 -4.24 6.95 8.92
C VAL A 23 -3.52 5.61 9.05
N ALA A 24 -2.47 5.39 8.27
CA ALA A 24 -1.71 4.15 8.32
C ALA A 24 -0.89 4.00 9.59
N SER A 25 -0.26 5.07 10.07
CA SER A 25 0.48 5.04 11.34
C SER A 25 -0.45 4.67 12.51
N ASN A 26 -1.68 5.19 12.49
CA ASN A 26 -2.71 4.84 13.46
C ASN A 26 -3.21 3.38 13.30
N TYR A 27 -3.39 2.91 12.07
CA TYR A 27 -3.84 1.53 11.79
C TYR A 27 -2.78 0.48 12.16
N LEU A 28 -1.52 0.76 11.82
CA LEU A 28 -0.39 -0.15 12.01
C LEU A 28 0.25 -0.03 13.41
N GLN A 29 -0.10 1.00 14.17
CA GLN A 29 0.51 1.35 15.47
C GLN A 29 2.04 1.52 15.39
N CYS A 30 2.55 1.85 14.21
CA CYS A 30 3.96 2.14 13.94
C CYS A 30 4.01 3.62 13.53
N GLY A 31 4.64 4.48 14.32
CA GLY A 31 4.68 5.94 14.08
C GLY A 31 5.58 6.37 12.92
N SER A 32 6.48 7.34 13.16
CA SER A 32 7.36 8.01 12.17
C SER A 32 8.23 7.11 11.28
N GLN A 33 8.39 5.83 11.62
CA GLN A 33 9.11 4.85 10.80
C GLN A 33 8.38 4.48 9.50
N VAL A 34 7.05 4.53 9.47
CA VAL A 34 6.24 4.19 8.29
C VAL A 34 6.55 5.16 7.15
N ASP A 35 6.67 6.44 7.46
CA ASP A 35 6.89 7.51 6.47
C ASP A 35 8.24 7.38 5.76
N SER A 36 9.30 7.05 6.51
CA SER A 36 10.63 6.79 5.97
C SER A 36 10.63 5.52 5.11
N TRP A 37 9.97 4.46 5.58
CA TRP A 37 9.86 3.21 4.84
C TRP A 37 9.10 3.38 3.52
N VAL A 38 7.95 4.06 3.52
CA VAL A 38 7.14 4.31 2.31
C VAL A 38 7.97 5.03 1.25
N LYS A 39 8.72 6.07 1.63
CA LYS A 39 9.62 6.78 0.71
C LYS A 39 10.66 5.85 0.10
N GLN A 40 11.30 5.02 0.91
CA GLN A 40 12.32 4.09 0.42
C GLN A 40 11.73 3.01 -0.51
N ALA A 41 10.58 2.46 -0.16
CA ALA A 41 9.87 1.48 -0.98
C ALA A 41 9.46 2.08 -2.33
N VAL A 42 8.98 3.32 -2.34
CA VAL A 42 8.69 4.08 -3.56
C VAL A 42 9.95 4.24 -4.41
N PHE A 43 11.06 4.71 -3.84
CA PHE A 43 12.31 4.87 -4.59
C PHE A 43 12.81 3.56 -5.21
N ALA A 44 12.70 2.44 -4.49
CA ALA A 44 13.11 1.12 -4.99
C ALA A 44 12.29 0.73 -6.23
N LEU A 45 10.96 0.88 -6.19
CA LEU A 45 10.08 0.62 -7.35
C LEU A 45 10.32 1.60 -8.51
N GLN A 46 10.60 2.88 -8.23
CA GLN A 46 10.92 3.86 -9.28
C GLN A 46 12.21 3.53 -10.05
N LYS A 47 13.18 2.90 -9.38
CA LYS A 47 14.48 2.56 -9.92
C LYS A 47 14.57 1.14 -10.51
N GLY A 48 13.55 0.30 -10.36
CA GLY A 48 13.66 -1.10 -10.78
C GLY A 48 14.30 -2.02 -9.74
N GLU A 49 14.57 -1.55 -8.53
CA GLU A 49 15.32 -2.28 -7.50
C GLU A 49 14.42 -3.25 -6.71
N THR A 50 13.94 -4.31 -7.38
CA THR A 50 12.97 -5.27 -6.82
C THR A 50 13.49 -6.02 -5.59
N ASP A 51 14.77 -6.38 -5.55
CA ASP A 51 15.38 -7.05 -4.40
C ASP A 51 15.42 -6.15 -3.16
N LEU A 52 15.69 -4.85 -3.35
CA LEU A 52 15.69 -3.88 -2.27
C LEU A 52 14.26 -3.69 -1.74
N PHE A 53 13.29 -3.53 -2.64
CA PHE A 53 11.88 -3.46 -2.29
C PHE A 53 11.43 -4.70 -1.48
N ARG A 54 11.77 -5.90 -1.95
CA ARG A 54 11.46 -7.16 -1.26
C ARG A 54 12.07 -7.20 0.15
N LYS A 55 13.33 -6.80 0.32
CA LYS A 55 13.98 -6.75 1.64
C LYS A 55 13.28 -5.75 2.58
N GLN A 56 12.98 -4.56 2.08
CA GLN A 56 12.29 -3.52 2.85
C GLN A 56 10.89 -3.96 3.26
N LEU A 57 10.13 -4.55 2.34
CA LEU A 57 8.80 -5.09 2.59
C LEU A 57 8.85 -6.22 3.63
N THR A 58 9.80 -7.14 3.51
CA THR A 58 9.98 -8.23 4.47
C THR A 58 10.29 -7.69 5.87
N SER A 59 11.20 -6.71 5.97
CA SER A 59 11.55 -6.08 7.24
C SER A 59 10.37 -5.37 7.88
N PHE A 60 9.54 -4.69 7.08
CA PHE A 60 8.35 -4.00 7.56
C PHE A 60 7.28 -4.98 8.04
N LEU A 61 6.98 -6.02 7.27
CA LEU A 61 6.04 -7.05 7.70
C LEU A 61 6.54 -7.76 8.96
N ALA A 62 7.86 -7.95 9.08
CA ALA A 62 8.53 -8.51 10.25
C ALA A 62 8.42 -7.63 11.51
N SER A 63 8.21 -6.31 11.39
CA SER A 63 8.01 -5.41 12.54
C SER A 63 6.56 -5.37 13.06
N ILE A 64 5.58 -5.89 12.31
CA ILE A 64 4.18 -5.93 12.75
C ILE A 64 4.03 -6.86 13.99
N PRO A 65 3.43 -6.39 15.11
CA PRO A 65 3.28 -7.17 16.33
C PRO A 65 2.64 -8.55 16.14
N TYR A 66 3.06 -9.54 16.92
CA TYR A 66 2.57 -10.91 16.82
C TYR A 66 1.05 -11.05 17.11
N SER A 67 0.52 -10.21 17.99
CA SER A 67 -0.93 -10.13 18.29
C SER A 67 -1.77 -9.73 17.08
N MET A 68 -1.21 -8.91 16.17
CA MET A 68 -1.84 -8.52 14.91
C MET A 68 -1.77 -9.63 13.85
N ARG A 69 -0.69 -10.45 13.87
CA ARG A 69 -0.50 -11.59 12.96
C ARG A 69 -1.40 -12.78 13.26
N ARG A 70 -1.83 -12.96 14.52
CA ARG A 70 -2.55 -14.14 14.95
C ARG A 70 -4.02 -14.06 14.51
N LYS A 71 -4.34 -14.65 13.36
CA LYS A 71 -5.72 -14.91 12.92
C LYS A 71 -6.01 -16.41 13.02
N SER A 72 -7.25 -16.74 13.38
CA SER A 72 -7.71 -18.07 13.75
C SER A 72 -7.78 -19.05 12.57
N THR A 73 -7.90 -18.53 11.35
CA THR A 73 -8.12 -19.34 10.15
C THR A 73 -7.25 -18.85 8.98
N GLU A 74 -6.86 -19.76 8.08
CA GLU A 74 -6.09 -19.43 6.86
C GLU A 74 -6.73 -18.30 6.02
N PRO A 75 -8.07 -18.30 5.77
CA PRO A 75 -8.71 -17.22 5.00
C PRO A 75 -8.63 -15.84 5.69
N GLU A 76 -8.65 -15.79 7.02
CA GLU A 76 -8.51 -14.53 7.76
C GLU A 76 -7.07 -14.00 7.70
N ARG A 77 -6.07 -14.90 7.69
CA ARG A 77 -4.65 -14.52 7.53
C ARG A 77 -4.41 -13.94 6.15
N GLU A 78 -4.92 -14.59 5.11
CA GLU A 78 -4.78 -14.14 3.73
C GLU A 78 -5.45 -12.78 3.51
N ARG A 79 -6.71 -12.60 3.97
CA ARG A 79 -7.40 -11.31 3.92
C ARG A 79 -6.66 -10.22 4.70
N TYR A 80 -6.15 -10.53 5.89
CA TYR A 80 -5.39 -9.57 6.67
C TYR A 80 -4.10 -9.15 5.96
N PHE A 81 -3.41 -10.11 5.33
CA PHE A 81 -2.24 -9.83 4.51
C PHE A 81 -2.58 -8.97 3.29
N GLN A 82 -3.62 -9.34 2.54
CA GLN A 82 -4.13 -8.57 1.40
C GLN A 82 -4.48 -7.14 1.79
N TYR A 83 -5.23 -6.93 2.88
CA TYR A 83 -5.56 -5.59 3.36
C TYR A 83 -4.35 -4.80 3.88
N THR A 84 -3.41 -5.45 4.56
CA THR A 84 -2.17 -4.80 5.00
C THR A 84 -1.37 -4.35 3.79
N PHE A 85 -1.22 -5.21 2.80
CA PHE A 85 -0.50 -4.91 1.57
C PHE A 85 -1.20 -3.82 0.76
N TYR A 86 -2.52 -3.88 0.63
CA TYR A 86 -3.36 -2.84 0.04
C TYR A 86 -3.12 -1.48 0.70
N LEU A 87 -3.11 -1.41 2.03
CA LEU A 87 -2.87 -0.18 2.76
C LEU A 87 -1.44 0.33 2.51
N LEU A 88 -0.43 -0.54 2.49
CA LEU A 88 0.95 -0.16 2.18
C LEU A 88 1.09 0.42 0.77
N LEU A 89 0.47 -0.22 -0.22
CA LEU A 89 0.47 0.28 -1.59
C LEU A 89 -0.28 1.61 -1.72
N ARG A 90 -1.40 1.73 -1.01
CA ARG A 90 -2.15 2.99 -0.98
C ARG A 90 -1.27 4.10 -0.39
N LEU A 91 -0.46 3.82 0.63
CA LEU A 91 0.51 4.77 1.20
C LEU A 91 1.58 5.20 0.20
N MET A 92 1.96 4.30 -0.69
CA MET A 92 2.84 4.59 -1.82
C MET A 92 2.13 5.38 -2.95
N SER A 93 1.06 6.13 -2.64
CA SER A 93 0.11 6.89 -3.51
C SER A 93 0.71 7.72 -4.67
N VAL A 94 2.02 7.76 -4.83
CA VAL A 94 2.74 8.23 -6.02
C VAL A 94 2.49 7.32 -7.24
N TYR A 95 2.07 6.07 -7.04
CA TYR A 95 1.83 5.12 -8.15
C TYR A 95 0.36 4.78 -8.35
N THR A 96 0.01 4.46 -9.60
CA THR A 96 -1.29 3.87 -9.92
C THR A 96 -1.30 2.45 -9.38
N VAL A 97 -2.08 2.22 -8.33
CA VAL A 97 -2.27 0.89 -7.75
C VAL A 97 -3.62 0.35 -8.18
N CYS A 98 -3.57 -0.78 -8.87
CA CYS A 98 -4.72 -1.51 -9.35
C CYS A 98 -4.83 -2.81 -8.55
N ILE A 99 -5.77 -2.87 -7.60
CA ILE A 99 -6.04 -4.07 -6.80
C ILE A 99 -7.18 -4.86 -7.42
N GLU A 100 -7.08 -6.19 -7.41
CA GLU A 100 -8.14 -7.11 -7.84
C GLU A 100 -8.71 -6.75 -9.23
N ARG A 101 -7.83 -6.39 -10.17
CA ARG A 101 -8.27 -6.13 -11.54
C ARG A 101 -8.66 -7.45 -12.19
N GLU A 102 -9.95 -7.59 -12.47
CA GLU A 102 -10.45 -8.62 -13.38
C GLU A 102 -9.93 -8.33 -14.79
N GLN A 103 -9.22 -9.32 -15.35
CA GLN A 103 -8.83 -9.40 -16.75
C GLN A 103 -9.55 -10.60 -17.40
N SER A 104 -9.57 -10.62 -18.73
CA SER A 104 -10.26 -11.66 -19.51
C SER A 104 -9.80 -13.10 -19.24
N GLU A 105 -8.62 -13.29 -18.63
CA GLU A 105 -8.06 -14.60 -18.26
C GLU A 105 -7.91 -14.84 -16.75
N GLY A 106 -8.34 -13.91 -15.89
CA GLY A 106 -8.25 -14.09 -14.43
C GLY A 106 -8.20 -12.79 -13.63
N ARG A 107 -8.05 -12.89 -12.31
CA ARG A 107 -7.94 -11.74 -11.39
C ARG A 107 -6.51 -11.65 -10.87
N VAL A 108 -5.86 -10.52 -11.13
CA VAL A 108 -4.53 -10.23 -10.56
C VAL A 108 -4.72 -9.61 -9.18
N ASP A 109 -3.98 -10.10 -8.18
CA ASP A 109 -4.11 -9.61 -6.81
C ASP A 109 -3.74 -8.13 -6.69
N CYS A 110 -2.61 -7.73 -7.28
CA CYS A 110 -2.21 -6.33 -7.34
C CYS A 110 -1.28 -6.00 -8.51
N VAL A 111 -1.49 -4.82 -9.11
CA VAL A 111 -0.59 -4.18 -10.07
C VAL A 111 -0.16 -2.81 -9.53
N VAL A 112 1.14 -2.52 -9.62
CA VAL A 112 1.72 -1.20 -9.34
C VAL A 112 2.41 -0.67 -10.59
N GLU A 113 1.96 0.49 -11.06
CA GLU A 113 2.53 1.13 -12.23
C GLU A 113 3.35 2.37 -11.85
N THR A 114 4.59 2.37 -12.31
CA THR A 114 5.50 3.51 -12.26
C THR A 114 5.72 4.05 -13.68
N PRO A 115 6.30 5.26 -13.86
CA PRO A 115 6.55 5.79 -15.20
C PRO A 115 7.44 4.91 -16.09
N LYS A 116 8.23 3.98 -15.52
CA LYS A 116 9.19 3.15 -16.25
C LYS A 116 8.93 1.64 -16.14
N PHE A 117 8.17 1.20 -15.14
CA PHE A 117 8.01 -0.21 -14.79
C PHE A 117 6.59 -0.52 -14.36
N VAL A 118 6.11 -1.69 -14.73
CA VAL A 118 4.86 -2.29 -14.24
C VAL A 118 5.23 -3.49 -13.36
N TYR A 119 4.74 -3.51 -12.13
CA TYR A 119 4.95 -4.59 -11.17
C TYR A 119 3.65 -5.35 -10.96
N ILE A 120 3.72 -6.67 -11.06
CA ILE A 120 2.60 -7.58 -10.82
C ILE A 120 2.90 -8.37 -9.56
N PHE A 121 1.96 -8.37 -8.61
CA PHE A 121 2.04 -9.10 -7.35
C PHE A 121 0.98 -10.19 -7.33
N GLU A 122 1.43 -11.38 -6.91
CA GLU A 122 0.61 -12.55 -6.63
C GLU A 122 0.83 -12.91 -5.16
N PHE A 123 -0.22 -13.00 -4.37
CA PHE A 123 -0.14 -13.39 -2.96
C PHE A 123 -0.30 -14.91 -2.80
N LYS A 124 0.41 -15.49 -1.84
CA LYS A 124 0.42 -16.92 -1.52
C LYS A 124 0.39 -17.12 -0.01
#